data_AF-A0A453KE52-F1
#
_entry.id   AF-A0A453KE52-F1
#
_cell.length_a   1.000
_cell.length_b   1.000
_cell.length_c   1.000
_cell.angle_alpha   90.00
_cell.angle_beta   90.00
_cell.angle_gamma   90.00
#
_symmetry.space_group_name_H-M   'P 1'
#
loop_
_entity.id
_entity.type
_entity.pdbx_description
1 polymer ?
#
loop_
_entity_poly.entity_id
_entity_poly.type
_entity_poly.pdbx_seq_one_letter_code
_entity_poly.pdbx_strand_id
1 'polypeptide(L)'
;METVALIFGSGTLMDFIGIPVDSPVRIPAEQFLTFRAYGAPPIIVALAAQGAFRGLMDTKTPLYAIGVGNLVNAILDAIFVFPLGLGVRGAALATVTSEYVIACILLWKLNSKVVIFSGKIIGGGMIRYLKSGGLLIGRTIAVLLTMTLSTSLAAREGPVPMAGHQLCLQVWLTISLLNDALALAGQALLATEYTKRNYKQARMVLYRVLQIGGVTGTALAIILFFGFGSFSSLFTDDPAVLGIAKSGVWFVAISQPINAVAFVVDGLYYGVSDFAYAAYSMFFAGAISSAFLLVAAPEFGLGGVWAGLILFMSLRAVAGLWRLGSKGGPWNSILSETDLRDKM
;
A
#
# COMPACT_ATOMS: atom_id res chain seq x y z
N MET A 1 -10.90 13.23 14.83
CA MET A 1 -10.76 12.15 15.83
C MET A 1 -9.31 11.71 15.96
N GLU A 2 -8.60 11.41 14.86
CA GLU A 2 -7.19 10.99 14.90
C GLU A 2 -6.24 12.00 15.56
N THR A 3 -6.32 13.29 15.22
CA THR A 3 -5.54 14.36 15.87
C THR A 3 -5.77 14.43 17.38
N VAL A 4 -7.03 14.31 17.81
CA VAL A 4 -7.39 14.38 19.24
C VAL A 4 -6.90 13.11 19.95
N ALA A 5 -7.05 11.94 19.34
CA ALA A 5 -6.56 10.68 19.89
C ALA A 5 -5.03 10.67 20.03
N LEU A 6 -4.29 11.24 19.08
CA LEU A 6 -2.83 11.31 19.15
C LEU A 6 -2.33 12.39 20.12
N ILE A 7 -3.00 13.54 20.22
CA ILE A 7 -2.60 14.62 21.16
C ILE A 7 -2.86 14.21 22.60
N PHE A 8 -4.02 13.62 22.90
CA PHE A 8 -4.41 13.25 24.27
C PHE A 8 -4.01 11.83 24.65
N GLY A 9 -3.73 10.97 23.67
CA GLY A 9 -3.39 9.56 23.88
C GLY A 9 -1.92 9.22 23.63
N SER A 10 -1.04 10.18 23.31
CA SER A 10 0.38 9.90 23.04
C SER A 10 1.07 9.20 24.22
N GLY A 11 0.84 9.66 25.46
CA GLY A 11 1.39 9.03 26.66
C GLY A 11 0.89 7.59 26.86
N THR A 12 -0.42 7.37 26.73
CA THR A 12 -1.02 6.01 26.84
C THR A 12 -0.57 5.09 25.72
N LEU A 13 -0.36 5.63 24.51
CA LEU A 13 0.15 4.88 23.36
C LEU A 13 1.60 4.46 23.60
N MET A 14 2.42 5.31 24.22
CA MET A 14 3.80 4.97 24.58
C MET A 14 3.91 3.90 25.65
N ASP A 15 3.02 3.96 26.65
CA ASP A 15 2.93 2.91 27.66
C ASP A 15 2.54 1.57 27.02
N PHE A 16 1.62 1.59 26.05
CA PHE A 16 1.22 0.40 25.30
C PHE A 16 2.34 -0.14 24.38
N ILE A 17 3.15 0.75 23.79
CA ILE A 17 4.32 0.40 22.97
C ILE A 17 5.49 -0.11 23.83
N GLY A 18 5.43 0.07 25.15
CA GLY A 18 6.40 -0.46 26.10
C GLY A 18 7.63 0.42 26.30
N ILE A 19 7.52 1.74 26.11
CA ILE A 19 8.61 2.68 26.37
C ILE A 19 8.63 3.04 27.86
N PRO A 20 9.69 2.68 28.62
CA PRO A 20 9.78 3.02 30.04
C PRO A 20 9.67 4.53 30.27
N VAL A 21 9.02 4.93 31.37
CA VAL A 21 8.82 6.34 31.74
C VAL A 21 10.13 7.11 31.81
N ASP A 22 11.19 6.42 32.24
CA ASP A 22 12.52 6.99 32.49
C ASP A 22 13.41 6.98 31.23
N SER A 23 12.89 6.51 30.09
CA SER A 23 13.65 6.42 28.86
C SER A 23 13.99 7.81 28.31
N PRO A 24 15.24 8.09 27.95
CA PRO A 24 15.63 9.35 27.33
C PRO A 24 14.95 9.59 25.97
N VAL A 25 14.36 8.56 25.37
CA VAL A 25 13.66 8.60 24.08
C VAL A 25 12.18 8.99 24.24
N ARG A 26 11.61 8.87 25.45
CA ARG A 26 10.18 9.08 25.68
C ARG A 26 9.75 10.51 25.38
N ILE A 27 10.42 11.50 26.00
CA ILE A 27 10.09 12.92 25.82
C ILE A 27 10.20 13.37 24.34
N PRO A 28 11.30 13.08 23.61
CA PRO A 28 11.39 13.40 22.18
C PRO A 28 10.29 12.75 21.33
N ALA A 29 9.94 11.50 21.63
CA ALA A 29 8.89 10.80 20.90
C ALA A 29 7.49 11.34 21.23
N GLU A 30 7.21 11.81 22.46
CA GLU A 30 5.92 12.41 22.82
C GLU A 30 5.74 13.72 22.07
N GLN A 31 6.79 14.54 22.06
CA GLN A 31 6.83 15.77 21.28
C GLN A 31 6.62 15.48 19.79
N PHE A 32 7.31 14.48 19.23
CA PHE A 32 7.11 14.09 17.83
C PHE A 32 5.66 13.74 17.53
N LEU A 33 5.05 12.85 18.33
CA LEU A 33 3.68 12.40 18.13
C LEU A 33 2.67 13.54 18.25
N THR A 34 2.82 14.40 19.26
CA THR A 34 1.95 15.57 19.44
C THR A 34 2.04 16.53 18.26
N PHE A 35 3.24 16.85 17.77
CA PHE A 35 3.38 17.72 16.60
C PHE A 35 2.86 17.04 15.33
N ARG A 36 3.14 15.75 15.15
CA ARG A 36 2.69 14.97 13.99
C ARG A 36 1.18 14.88 13.90
N ALA A 37 0.47 14.90 15.03
CA ALA A 37 -0.99 14.86 15.09
C ALA A 37 -1.66 16.03 14.34
N TYR A 38 -1.01 17.20 14.28
CA TYR A 38 -1.49 18.35 13.50
C TYR A 38 -1.44 18.12 11.98
N GLY A 39 -0.73 17.10 11.52
CA GLY A 39 -0.68 16.67 10.12
C GLY A 39 -1.79 15.70 9.72
N ALA A 40 -2.51 15.11 10.68
CA ALA A 40 -3.60 14.18 10.38
C ALA A 40 -4.77 14.82 9.59
N PRO A 41 -5.21 16.06 9.85
CA PRO A 41 -6.25 16.69 9.04
C PRO A 41 -5.84 16.94 7.57
N PRO A 42 -4.69 17.60 7.27
CA PRO A 42 -4.31 17.84 5.88
C PRO A 42 -3.99 16.57 5.12
N ILE A 43 -3.42 15.52 5.75
CA ILE A 43 -3.14 14.27 5.02
C ILE A 43 -4.44 13.56 4.60
N ILE A 44 -5.47 13.53 5.45
CA ILE A 44 -6.78 12.94 5.09
C ILE A 44 -7.40 13.71 3.92
N VAL A 45 -7.36 15.04 3.99
CA VAL A 45 -7.84 15.92 2.91
C VAL A 45 -7.07 15.68 1.62
N ALA A 46 -5.73 15.58 1.70
CA ALA A 46 -4.88 15.32 0.55
C ALA A 46 -5.19 13.95 -0.06
N LEU A 47 -5.34 12.89 0.74
CA LEU A 47 -5.69 11.55 0.26
C LEU A 47 -7.06 11.53 -0.43
N ALA A 48 -8.06 12.22 0.13
CA ALA A 48 -9.38 12.37 -0.49
C ALA A 48 -9.30 13.14 -1.83
N ALA A 49 -8.57 14.25 -1.86
CA ALA A 49 -8.37 15.04 -3.08
C ALA A 49 -7.60 14.25 -4.16
N GLN A 50 -6.57 13.49 -3.78
CA GLN A 50 -5.86 12.58 -4.68
C GLN A 50 -6.79 11.51 -5.27
N GLY A 51 -7.72 10.98 -4.46
CA GLY A 51 -8.78 10.09 -4.95
C GLY A 51 -9.69 10.76 -5.98
N ALA A 52 -10.13 12.00 -5.71
CA ALA A 52 -10.97 12.77 -6.62
C ALA A 52 -10.28 13.07 -7.96
N PHE A 53 -9.02 13.52 -7.94
CA PHE A 53 -8.25 13.77 -9.15
C PHE A 53 -8.04 12.51 -10.00
N ARG A 54 -7.76 11.36 -9.36
CA ARG A 54 -7.69 10.07 -10.06
C ARG A 54 -9.03 9.69 -10.71
N GLY A 55 -10.16 9.95 -10.04
CA GLY A 55 -11.50 9.78 -10.62
C GLY A 55 -11.79 10.69 -11.82
N LEU A 56 -11.18 11.89 -11.86
CA LEU A 56 -11.23 12.81 -12.99
C LEU A 56 -10.18 12.50 -14.08
N MET A 57 -9.46 11.38 -13.96
CA MET A 57 -8.32 11.02 -14.81
C MET A 57 -7.16 12.04 -14.84
N ASP A 58 -7.05 12.91 -13.83
CA ASP A 58 -5.92 13.83 -13.69
C ASP A 58 -4.92 13.26 -12.69
N THR A 59 -3.89 12.59 -13.19
CA THR A 59 -2.80 12.05 -12.36
C THR A 59 -1.63 13.02 -12.22
N LYS A 60 -1.56 14.04 -13.07
CA LYS A 60 -0.44 15.00 -13.09
C LYS A 60 -0.52 15.98 -11.92
N THR A 61 -1.71 16.50 -11.63
CA THR A 61 -1.90 17.46 -10.55
C THR A 61 -1.49 16.89 -9.18
N PRO A 62 -1.94 15.67 -8.79
CA PRO A 62 -1.44 14.98 -7.60
C PRO A 62 0.07 14.80 -7.57
N LEU A 63 0.67 14.35 -8.69
CA LEU A 63 2.10 14.10 -8.77
C LEU A 63 2.93 15.36 -8.51
N TYR A 64 2.58 16.49 -9.15
CA TYR A 64 3.27 17.75 -8.94
C TYR A 64 3.07 18.30 -7.52
N ALA A 65 1.86 18.18 -6.96
CA ALA A 65 1.59 18.62 -5.59
C ALA A 65 2.44 17.85 -4.57
N ILE A 66 2.50 16.51 -4.70
CA ILE A 66 3.32 15.65 -3.84
C ILE A 66 4.81 15.94 -4.03
N GLY A 67 5.26 16.15 -5.28
CA GLY A 67 6.65 16.50 -5.57
C GLY A 67 7.09 17.81 -4.93
N VAL A 68 6.26 18.87 -5.05
CA VAL A 68 6.50 20.16 -4.39
C VAL A 68 6.48 19.99 -2.87
N GLY A 69 5.51 19.25 -2.33
CA GLY A 69 5.42 18.97 -0.91
C GLY A 69 6.67 18.28 -0.37
N ASN A 70 7.12 17.19 -1.00
CA ASN A 70 8.31 16.47 -0.59
C ASN A 70 9.58 17.34 -0.67
N LEU A 71 9.70 18.21 -1.69
CA LEU A 71 10.81 19.16 -1.78
C LEU A 71 10.76 20.19 -0.64
N VAL A 72 9.58 20.75 -0.36
CA VAL A 72 9.37 21.65 0.79
C VAL A 72 9.71 20.94 2.10
N ASN A 73 9.28 19.68 2.27
CA ASN A 73 9.61 18.88 3.45
C ASN A 73 11.13 18.74 3.61
N ALA A 74 11.84 18.31 2.57
CA ALA A 74 13.29 18.14 2.62
C ALA A 74 14.04 19.44 2.95
N ILE A 75 13.62 20.57 2.37
CA ILE A 75 14.21 21.88 2.64
C ILE A 75 13.93 22.30 4.09
N LEU A 76 12.68 22.15 4.55
CA LEU A 76 12.30 22.52 5.91
C LEU A 76 12.95 21.60 6.96
N ASP A 77 13.11 20.31 6.67
CA ASP A 77 13.85 19.38 7.53
C ASP A 77 15.29 19.86 7.69
N ALA A 78 15.96 20.20 6.59
CA ALA A 78 17.32 20.72 6.65
C ALA A 78 17.41 22.02 7.48
N ILE A 79 16.43 22.91 7.39
CA ILE A 79 16.43 24.19 8.12
C ILE A 79 16.05 24.02 9.60
N PHE A 80 15.02 23.23 9.89
CA PHE A 80 14.48 23.08 11.24
C PHE A 80 15.36 22.18 12.11
N VAL A 81 15.97 21.16 11.52
CA VAL A 81 16.83 20.22 12.26
C VAL A 81 18.21 20.81 12.50
N PHE A 82 18.86 21.36 11.46
CA PHE A 82 20.26 21.80 11.57
C PHE A 82 20.41 23.26 12.07
N PRO A 83 20.05 24.34 11.32
CA PRO A 83 20.15 25.72 11.80
C PRO A 83 19.37 26.04 13.07
N LEU A 84 18.11 25.59 13.17
CA LEU A 84 17.24 25.94 14.31
C LEU A 84 17.39 24.99 15.49
N GLY A 85 18.13 23.88 15.33
CA GLY A 85 18.38 22.91 16.40
C GLY A 85 17.11 22.29 17.00
N LEU A 86 15.97 22.31 16.28
CA LEU A 86 14.69 21.80 16.80
C LEU A 86 14.64 20.27 16.84
N GLY A 87 15.66 19.59 16.30
CA GLY A 87 15.79 18.14 16.30
C GLY A 87 14.53 17.43 15.82
N VAL A 88 14.05 16.47 16.61
CA VAL A 88 12.87 15.64 16.31
C VAL A 88 11.59 16.48 16.14
N ARG A 89 11.43 17.55 16.94
CA ARG A 89 10.30 18.47 16.80
C ARG A 89 10.34 19.22 15.47
N GLY A 90 11.53 19.61 15.02
CA GLY A 90 11.76 20.23 13.71
C GLY A 90 11.28 19.32 12.57
N ALA A 91 11.65 18.04 12.62
CA ALA A 91 11.24 17.07 11.61
C ALA A 91 9.72 16.88 11.54
N ALA A 92 9.04 16.81 12.70
CA ALA A 92 7.59 16.74 12.75
C ALA A 92 6.93 17.99 12.12
N LEU A 93 7.42 19.19 12.45
CA LEU A 93 6.88 20.45 11.93
C LEU A 93 7.09 20.61 10.42
N ALA A 94 8.26 20.21 9.90
CA ALA A 94 8.54 20.22 8.47
C ALA A 94 7.57 19.32 7.71
N THR A 95 7.32 18.11 8.23
CA THR A 95 6.36 17.15 7.64
C THR A 95 4.95 17.73 7.63
N VAL A 96 4.48 18.23 8.76
CA VAL A 96 3.13 18.80 8.89
C VAL A 96 2.96 19.98 7.93
N THR A 97 3.94 20.89 7.87
CA THR A 97 3.90 22.05 6.97
C THR A 97 3.81 21.62 5.52
N SER A 98 4.58 20.61 5.12
CA SER A 98 4.51 20.03 3.78
C SER A 98 3.14 19.43 3.46
N GLU A 99 2.54 18.69 4.39
CA GLU A 99 1.19 18.12 4.21
C GLU A 99 0.14 19.21 4.01
N TYR A 100 0.24 20.34 4.74
CA TYR A 100 -0.61 21.50 4.50
C TYR A 100 -0.39 22.10 3.11
N VAL A 101 0.86 22.26 2.67
CA VAL A 101 1.16 22.75 1.31
C VAL A 101 0.54 21.83 0.25
N ILE A 102 0.69 20.51 0.39
CA ILE A 102 0.09 19.52 -0.52
C ILE A 102 -1.44 19.67 -0.53
N ALA A 103 -2.07 19.68 0.66
CA ALA A 103 -3.51 19.79 0.78
C ALA A 103 -4.05 21.09 0.17
N CYS A 104 -3.38 22.22 0.41
CA CYS A 104 -3.74 23.52 -0.15
C CYS A 104 -3.65 23.52 -1.69
N ILE A 105 -2.55 23.02 -2.26
CA ILE A 105 -2.38 22.94 -3.73
C ILE A 105 -3.48 22.08 -4.35
N LEU A 106 -3.75 20.91 -3.76
CA LEU A 106 -4.77 19.99 -4.25
C LEU A 106 -6.17 20.57 -4.15
N LEU A 107 -6.55 21.15 -3.01
CA LEU A 107 -7.85 21.77 -2.83
C LEU A 107 -8.05 22.96 -3.76
N TRP A 108 -7.04 23.80 -3.93
CA TRP A 108 -7.11 24.95 -4.84
C TRP A 108 -7.35 24.50 -6.28
N LYS A 109 -6.60 23.51 -6.75
CA LYS A 109 -6.79 22.95 -8.09
C LYS A 109 -8.12 22.19 -8.21
N LEU A 110 -8.58 21.52 -7.17
CA LEU A 110 -9.84 20.78 -7.19
C LEU A 110 -11.04 21.72 -7.24
N ASN A 111 -10.97 22.86 -6.54
CA ASN A 111 -12.03 23.87 -6.54
C ASN A 111 -12.28 24.47 -7.94
N SER A 112 -11.27 24.47 -8.80
CA SER A 112 -11.41 24.88 -10.20
C SER A 112 -12.11 23.85 -11.09
N LYS A 113 -12.22 22.59 -10.65
CA LYS A 113 -12.78 21.47 -11.43
C LYS A 113 -14.11 20.95 -10.91
N VAL A 114 -14.36 21.07 -9.61
CA VAL A 114 -15.53 20.51 -8.93
C VAL A 114 -15.99 21.46 -7.83
N VAL A 115 -17.31 21.57 -7.65
CA VAL A 115 -17.89 22.27 -6.50
C VAL A 115 -17.64 21.46 -5.23
N ILE A 116 -16.67 21.88 -4.41
CA ILE A 116 -16.25 21.17 -3.19
C ILE A 116 -17.35 21.18 -2.13
N PHE A 117 -18.05 22.31 -1.97
CA PHE A 117 -19.13 22.48 -1.00
C PHE A 117 -20.47 22.58 -1.71
N SER A 118 -21.08 21.43 -1.96
CA SER A 118 -22.52 21.36 -2.22
C SER A 118 -23.20 21.13 -0.87
N GLY A 119 -23.97 22.11 -0.37
CA GLY A 119 -24.69 22.01 0.92
C GLY A 119 -25.76 20.91 1.00
N LYS A 120 -25.78 19.96 0.05
CA LYS A 120 -26.64 18.79 0.03
C LYS A 120 -25.87 17.57 0.56
N ILE A 121 -26.10 17.21 1.81
CA ILE A 121 -25.61 15.94 2.37
C ILE A 121 -26.43 14.81 1.73
N ILE A 122 -25.82 14.06 0.82
CA ILE A 122 -26.45 12.88 0.19
C ILE A 122 -26.39 11.72 1.19
N GLY A 123 -27.34 11.68 2.13
CA GLY A 123 -27.35 10.71 3.24
C GLY A 123 -27.26 9.24 2.81
N GLY A 124 -27.88 8.87 1.68
CA GLY A 124 -27.82 7.50 1.15
C GLY A 124 -26.45 7.08 0.60
N GLY A 125 -25.61 8.03 0.16
CA GLY A 125 -24.27 7.75 -0.35
C GLY A 125 -23.27 7.42 0.76
N MET A 126 -23.42 8.06 1.92
CA MET A 126 -22.48 7.94 3.05
C MET A 126 -22.42 6.53 3.63
N ILE A 127 -23.57 5.87 3.81
CA ILE A 127 -23.63 4.48 4.33
C ILE A 127 -22.92 3.52 3.37
N ARG A 128 -23.08 3.71 2.06
CA ARG A 128 -22.40 2.88 1.05
C ARG A 128 -20.88 3.07 1.11
N TYR A 129 -20.40 4.32 1.24
CA TYR A 129 -18.97 4.59 1.39
C TYR A 129 -18.40 4.02 2.69
N LEU A 130 -19.12 4.15 3.81
CA LEU A 130 -18.72 3.57 5.09
C LEU A 130 -18.65 2.04 5.03
N LYS A 131 -19.61 1.38 4.38
CA LYS A 131 -19.60 -0.08 4.20
C LYS A 131 -18.39 -0.52 3.37
N SER A 132 -18.11 0.14 2.24
CA SER A 132 -16.94 -0.15 1.42
C SER A 132 -15.63 0.13 2.17
N GLY A 133 -15.57 1.23 2.92
CA GLY A 133 -14.43 1.57 3.77
C GLY A 133 -14.18 0.50 4.85
N GLY A 134 -15.23 0.03 5.53
CA GLY A 134 -15.14 -1.04 6.53
C GLY A 134 -14.61 -2.35 5.93
N LEU A 135 -15.03 -2.72 4.72
CA LEU A 135 -14.51 -3.89 4.01
C LEU A 135 -13.00 -3.74 3.69
N LEU A 136 -12.58 -2.56 3.23
CA LEU A 136 -11.17 -2.27 2.95
C LEU A 136 -10.31 -2.23 4.22
N ILE A 137 -10.87 -1.77 5.34
CA ILE A 137 -10.21 -1.84 6.65
C ILE A 137 -10.03 -3.30 7.06
N GLY A 138 -11.07 -4.14 6.95
CA GLY A 138 -10.98 -5.58 7.24
C GLY A 138 -9.92 -6.28 6.37
N ARG A 139 -9.89 -5.97 5.06
CA ARG A 139 -8.85 -6.41 4.13
C ARG A 139 -7.45 -5.99 4.62
N THR A 140 -7.30 -4.74 5.03
CA THR A 140 -6.03 -4.18 5.51
C THR A 140 -5.56 -4.87 6.79
N ILE A 141 -6.45 -5.08 7.75
CA ILE A 141 -6.16 -5.82 9.00
C ILE A 141 -5.70 -7.24 8.68
N ALA A 142 -6.35 -7.95 7.75
CA ALA A 142 -5.92 -9.28 7.35
C ALA A 142 -4.48 -9.29 6.79
N VAL A 143 -4.11 -8.31 5.95
CA VAL A 143 -2.73 -8.18 5.45
C VAL A 143 -1.76 -7.96 6.60
N LEU A 144 -2.08 -7.01 7.49
CA LEU A 144 -1.22 -6.59 8.58
C LEU A 144 -0.99 -7.72 9.57
N LEU A 145 -2.02 -8.51 9.89
CA LEU A 145 -1.90 -9.66 10.78
C LEU A 145 -0.92 -10.71 10.21
N THR A 146 -1.06 -11.09 8.93
CA THR A 146 -0.15 -12.06 8.31
C THR A 146 1.28 -11.52 8.21
N MET A 147 1.46 -10.26 7.82
CA MET A 147 2.79 -9.63 7.76
C MET A 147 3.45 -9.49 9.15
N THR A 148 2.66 -9.11 10.16
CA THR A 148 3.12 -8.99 11.54
C THR A 148 3.52 -10.35 12.11
N LEU A 149 2.72 -11.39 11.85
CA LEU A 149 3.04 -12.75 12.25
C LEU A 149 4.34 -13.23 11.59
N SER A 150 4.49 -13.03 10.28
CA SER A 150 5.73 -13.35 9.55
C SER A 150 6.95 -12.64 10.15
N THR A 151 6.83 -11.35 10.44
CA THR A 151 7.91 -10.55 11.04
C THR A 151 8.22 -11.03 12.47
N SER A 152 7.19 -11.36 13.26
CA SER A 152 7.34 -11.89 14.61
C SER A 152 8.08 -13.23 14.62
N LEU A 153 7.77 -14.11 13.68
CA LEU A 153 8.45 -15.39 13.52
C LEU A 153 9.90 -15.20 13.08
N ALA A 154 10.18 -14.31 12.13
CA ALA A 154 11.54 -13.97 11.73
C ALA A 154 12.37 -13.37 12.88
N ALA A 155 11.75 -12.56 13.76
CA ALA A 155 12.43 -11.98 14.92
C ALA A 155 12.87 -13.03 15.95
N ARG A 156 12.19 -14.18 16.03
CA ARG A 156 12.53 -15.28 16.96
C ARG A 156 13.80 -16.04 16.56
N GLU A 157 14.17 -15.99 15.29
CA GLU A 157 15.43 -16.57 14.77
C GLU A 157 16.68 -15.80 15.23
N GLY A 158 16.49 -14.60 15.78
CA GLY A 158 17.55 -13.77 16.33
C GLY A 158 17.83 -12.50 15.50
N PRO A 159 18.73 -11.63 16.00
CA PRO A 159 18.91 -10.29 15.44
C PRO A 159 19.46 -10.28 14.00
N VAL A 160 20.45 -11.13 13.70
CA VAL A 160 21.11 -11.19 12.38
C VAL A 160 20.17 -11.74 11.30
N PRO A 161 19.47 -12.88 11.50
CA PRO A 161 18.45 -13.36 10.56
C PRO A 161 17.32 -12.34 10.34
N MET A 162 16.85 -11.69 11.40
CA MET A 162 15.81 -10.66 11.31
C MET A 162 16.25 -9.45 10.49
N ALA A 163 17.49 -8.98 10.66
CA ALA A 163 18.04 -7.88 9.86
C ALA A 163 18.06 -8.23 8.37
N GLY A 164 18.49 -9.46 8.02
CA GLY A 164 18.48 -9.95 6.64
C GLY A 164 17.06 -10.06 6.07
N HIS A 165 16.11 -10.56 6.86
CA HIS A 165 14.70 -10.61 6.50
C HIS A 165 14.12 -9.21 6.23
N GLN A 166 14.41 -8.24 7.09
CA GLN A 166 13.93 -6.86 6.95
C GLN A 166 14.48 -6.19 5.69
N LEU A 167 15.75 -6.41 5.35
CA LEU A 167 16.35 -5.93 4.10
C LEU A 167 15.59 -6.51 2.90
N CYS A 168 15.38 -7.83 2.87
CA CYS A 168 14.62 -8.49 1.80
C CYS A 168 13.20 -7.92 1.69
N LEU A 169 12.49 -7.76 2.81
CA LEU A 169 11.15 -7.18 2.84
C LEU A 169 11.13 -5.74 2.33
N GLN A 170 12.11 -4.91 2.66
CA GLN A 170 12.14 -3.52 2.21
C GLN A 170 12.37 -3.40 0.70
N VAL A 171 13.31 -4.17 0.15
CA VAL A 171 13.52 -4.22 -1.29
C VAL A 171 12.26 -4.75 -1.99
N TRP A 172 11.67 -5.81 -1.44
CA TRP A 172 10.45 -6.42 -1.96
C TRP A 172 9.26 -5.45 -1.94
N LEU A 173 9.04 -4.70 -0.87
CA LEU A 173 7.99 -3.67 -0.75
C LEU A 173 8.22 -2.53 -1.73
N THR A 174 9.44 -2.00 -1.79
CA THR A 174 9.81 -0.87 -2.66
C THR A 174 9.48 -1.16 -4.11
N ILE A 175 9.80 -2.36 -4.57
CA ILE A 175 9.55 -2.78 -5.95
C ILE A 175 8.08 -3.11 -6.18
N SER A 176 7.40 -3.67 -5.17
CA SER A 176 5.97 -3.94 -5.22
C SER A 176 5.14 -2.66 -5.36
N LEU A 177 5.60 -1.51 -4.83
CA LEU A 177 4.94 -0.21 -5.00
C LEU A 177 4.88 0.25 -6.47
N LEU A 178 5.81 -0.18 -7.32
CA LEU A 178 5.73 0.08 -8.77
C LEU A 178 4.53 -0.63 -9.40
N ASN A 179 4.25 -1.86 -8.96
CA ASN A 179 3.07 -2.60 -9.41
C ASN A 179 1.77 -2.01 -8.85
N ASP A 180 1.81 -1.44 -7.65
CA ASP A 180 0.66 -0.72 -7.06
C ASP A 180 0.30 0.53 -7.88
N ALA A 181 1.30 1.25 -8.39
CA ALA A 181 1.05 2.38 -9.30
C ALA A 181 0.32 1.96 -10.59
N LEU A 182 0.69 0.80 -11.16
CA LEU A 182 -0.02 0.21 -12.30
C LEU A 182 -1.44 -0.22 -11.92
N ALA A 183 -1.63 -0.82 -10.75
CA ALA A 183 -2.93 -1.22 -10.24
C ALA A 183 -3.87 -0.02 -10.08
N LEU A 184 -3.38 1.10 -9.53
CA LEU A 184 -4.14 2.34 -9.39
C LEU A 184 -4.54 2.94 -10.75
N ALA A 185 -3.66 2.87 -11.76
CA ALA A 185 -3.99 3.30 -13.10
C ALA A 185 -5.09 2.42 -13.72
N GLY A 186 -4.95 1.09 -13.58
CA GLY A 186 -5.95 0.12 -14.03
C GLY A 186 -7.31 0.32 -13.35
N GLN A 187 -7.30 0.57 -12.03
CA GLN A 187 -8.50 0.88 -11.24
C GLN A 187 -9.27 2.07 -11.83
N ALA A 188 -8.58 3.21 -12.07
CA ALA A 188 -9.22 4.43 -12.55
C ALA A 188 -9.77 4.28 -13.98
N LEU A 189 -9.00 3.67 -14.89
CA LEU A 189 -9.40 3.43 -16.27
C LEU A 189 -10.58 2.45 -16.33
N LEU A 190 -10.51 1.34 -15.60
CA LEU A 190 -11.58 0.35 -15.56
C LEU A 190 -12.86 0.93 -14.96
N ALA A 191 -12.77 1.65 -13.85
CA ALA A 191 -13.92 2.30 -13.22
C ALA A 191 -14.61 3.26 -14.18
N THR A 192 -13.85 4.02 -14.97
CA THR A 192 -14.42 4.98 -15.91
C THR A 192 -15.15 4.30 -17.06
N GLU A 193 -14.55 3.30 -17.69
CA GLU A 193 -15.20 2.61 -18.80
C GLU A 193 -16.38 1.75 -18.33
N TYR A 194 -16.28 1.16 -17.13
CA TYR A 194 -17.38 0.44 -16.49
C TYR A 194 -18.57 1.35 -16.18
N THR A 195 -18.34 2.54 -15.63
CA THR A 195 -19.41 3.51 -15.34
C THR A 195 -20.07 4.06 -16.60
N LYS A 196 -19.33 4.20 -17.70
CA LYS A 196 -19.87 4.52 -19.03
C LYS A 196 -20.62 3.35 -19.69
N ARG A 197 -20.64 2.16 -19.08
CA ARG A 197 -21.14 0.90 -19.66
C ARG A 197 -20.43 0.49 -20.96
N ASN A 198 -19.21 0.95 -21.17
CA ASN A 198 -18.39 0.59 -22.32
C ASN A 198 -17.59 -0.69 -22.01
N TYR A 199 -18.29 -1.82 -21.96
CA TYR A 199 -17.72 -3.09 -21.51
C TYR A 199 -16.62 -3.62 -22.44
N LYS A 200 -16.69 -3.31 -23.74
CA LYS A 200 -15.62 -3.65 -24.70
C LYS A 200 -14.30 -2.97 -24.34
N GLN A 201 -14.34 -1.66 -24.07
CA GLN A 201 -13.15 -0.92 -23.64
C GLN A 201 -12.68 -1.36 -22.25
N ALA A 202 -13.61 -1.59 -21.32
CA ALA A 202 -13.31 -2.10 -19.99
C ALA A 202 -12.56 -3.45 -20.05
N ARG A 203 -12.97 -4.35 -20.94
CA ARG A 203 -12.30 -5.64 -21.20
C ARG A 203 -10.90 -5.45 -21.80
N MET A 204 -10.72 -4.48 -22.70
CA MET A 204 -9.39 -4.15 -23.22
C MET A 204 -8.47 -3.60 -22.13
N VAL A 205 -8.96 -2.71 -21.27
CA VAL A 205 -8.21 -2.19 -20.11
C VAL A 205 -7.82 -3.35 -19.19
N LEU A 206 -8.76 -4.23 -18.86
CA LEU A 206 -8.53 -5.42 -18.02
C LEU A 206 -7.35 -6.26 -18.52
N TYR A 207 -7.38 -6.68 -19.79
CA TYR A 207 -6.31 -7.53 -20.34
C TYR A 207 -4.98 -6.77 -20.51
N ARG A 208 -5.02 -5.50 -20.91
CA ARG A 208 -3.80 -4.70 -21.09
C ARG A 208 -3.09 -4.46 -19.77
N VAL A 209 -3.82 -4.13 -18.70
CA VAL A 209 -3.21 -3.92 -17.37
C VAL A 209 -2.65 -5.22 -16.82
N LEU A 210 -3.34 -6.36 -17.01
CA LEU A 210 -2.80 -7.68 -16.64
C LEU A 210 -1.55 -8.05 -17.43
N GLN A 211 -1.54 -7.80 -18.75
CA GLN A 211 -0.38 -8.07 -19.60
C GLN A 211 0.81 -7.19 -19.21
N ILE A 212 0.60 -5.88 -19.03
CA ILE A 212 1.65 -4.96 -18.59
C ILE A 212 2.15 -5.37 -17.22
N GLY A 213 1.26 -5.72 -16.29
CA GLY A 213 1.62 -6.18 -14.94
C GLY A 213 2.46 -7.45 -14.95
N GLY A 214 2.10 -8.43 -15.78
CA GLY A 214 2.90 -9.64 -15.96
C GLY A 214 4.30 -9.31 -16.51
N VAL A 215 4.37 -8.48 -17.55
CA VAL A 215 5.65 -8.07 -18.16
C VAL A 215 6.52 -7.28 -17.17
N THR A 216 5.95 -6.32 -16.45
CA THR A 216 6.69 -5.53 -15.45
C THR A 216 7.12 -6.41 -14.28
N GLY A 217 6.25 -7.29 -13.78
CA GLY A 217 6.57 -8.24 -12.73
C GLY A 217 7.72 -9.18 -13.09
N THR A 218 7.70 -9.73 -14.32
CA THR A 218 8.80 -10.58 -14.82
C THR A 218 10.08 -9.78 -15.05
N ALA A 219 10.00 -8.57 -15.61
CA ALA A 219 11.17 -7.71 -15.78
C ALA A 219 11.82 -7.36 -14.42
N LEU A 220 11.02 -7.00 -13.42
CA LEU A 220 11.47 -6.73 -12.06
C LEU A 220 12.09 -7.97 -11.41
N ALA A 221 11.51 -9.16 -11.63
CA ALA A 221 12.08 -10.41 -11.16
C ALA A 221 13.48 -10.67 -11.72
N ILE A 222 13.68 -10.45 -13.03
CA ILE A 222 14.98 -10.61 -13.69
C ILE A 222 16.00 -9.61 -13.14
N ILE A 223 15.62 -8.33 -13.05
CA ILE A 223 16.48 -7.27 -12.50
C ILE A 223 16.91 -7.61 -11.08
N LEU A 224 16.00 -8.08 -10.23
CA LEU A 224 16.33 -8.48 -8.87
C LEU A 224 17.18 -9.73 -8.82
N PHE A 225 16.86 -10.75 -9.60
CA PHE A 225 17.62 -12.00 -9.58
C PHE A 225 19.12 -11.77 -9.85
N PHE A 226 19.46 -10.91 -10.82
CA PHE A 226 20.84 -10.58 -11.13
C PHE A 226 21.42 -9.42 -10.28
N GLY A 227 20.60 -8.44 -9.89
CA GLY A 227 21.05 -7.23 -9.22
C GLY A 227 21.02 -7.28 -7.69
N PHE A 228 20.27 -8.20 -7.09
CA PHE A 228 19.96 -8.15 -5.64
C PHE A 228 21.22 -8.21 -4.77
N GLY A 229 22.24 -8.97 -5.17
CA GLY A 229 23.50 -9.03 -4.44
C GLY A 229 24.24 -7.68 -4.39
N SER A 230 24.13 -6.86 -5.44
CA SER A 230 24.70 -5.50 -5.46
C SER A 230 23.79 -4.50 -4.74
N PHE A 231 22.47 -4.69 -4.82
CA PHE A 231 21.52 -3.87 -4.08
C PHE A 231 21.64 -4.08 -2.57
N SER A 232 21.84 -5.31 -2.10
CA SER A 232 21.92 -5.60 -0.67
C SER A 232 23.15 -4.99 0.00
N SER A 233 24.28 -4.91 -0.70
CA SER A 233 25.49 -4.23 -0.21
C SER A 233 25.34 -2.71 -0.06
N LEU A 234 24.32 -2.10 -0.66
CA LEU A 234 24.04 -0.67 -0.43
C LEU A 234 23.36 -0.42 0.93
N PHE A 235 22.78 -1.45 1.55
CA PHE A 235 22.06 -1.32 2.82
C PHE A 235 22.94 -1.63 4.03
N THR A 236 23.94 -2.52 3.89
CA THR A 236 24.80 -2.94 5.00
C THR A 236 26.10 -3.54 4.49
N ASP A 237 27.16 -3.33 5.28
CA ASP A 237 28.48 -3.94 5.10
C ASP A 237 28.66 -5.22 5.94
N ASP A 238 27.68 -5.60 6.76
CA ASP A 238 27.78 -6.79 7.61
C ASP A 238 27.68 -8.07 6.76
N PRO A 239 28.76 -8.88 6.68
CA PRO A 239 28.77 -10.08 5.85
C PRO A 239 27.77 -11.16 6.30
N ALA A 240 27.43 -11.22 7.60
CA ALA A 240 26.47 -12.17 8.12
C ALA A 240 25.04 -11.82 7.65
N VAL A 241 24.67 -10.54 7.71
CA VAL A 241 23.38 -10.05 7.20
C VAL A 241 23.29 -10.20 5.68
N LEU A 242 24.37 -9.91 4.95
CA LEU A 242 24.42 -10.09 3.50
C LEU A 242 24.29 -11.56 3.09
N GLY A 243 24.84 -12.49 3.88
CA GLY A 243 24.66 -13.94 3.67
C GLY A 243 23.19 -14.36 3.72
N ILE A 244 22.45 -13.87 4.73
CA ILE A 244 21.01 -14.11 4.86
C ILE A 244 20.22 -13.40 3.76
N ALA A 245 20.56 -12.15 3.43
CA ALA A 245 19.89 -11.43 2.35
C ALA A 245 20.01 -12.20 1.03
N LYS A 246 21.21 -12.69 0.70
CA LYS A 246 21.46 -13.48 -0.52
C LYS A 246 20.60 -14.74 -0.60
N SER A 247 20.34 -15.44 0.50
CA SER A 247 19.41 -16.59 0.47
C SER A 247 17.97 -16.18 0.21
N GLY A 248 17.59 -14.96 0.62
CA GLY A 248 16.30 -14.33 0.35
C GLY A 248 16.10 -13.86 -1.10
N VAL A 249 17.10 -13.92 -1.98
CA VAL A 249 16.95 -13.50 -3.39
C VAL A 249 15.85 -14.29 -4.10
N TRP A 250 15.71 -15.57 -3.79
CA TRP A 250 14.68 -16.43 -4.36
C TRP A 250 13.29 -15.96 -3.96
N PHE A 251 13.12 -15.61 -2.67
CA PHE A 251 11.89 -15.00 -2.18
C PHE A 251 11.59 -13.70 -2.91
N VAL A 252 12.56 -12.78 -2.95
CA VAL A 252 12.36 -11.44 -3.50
C VAL A 252 12.06 -11.51 -5.00
N ALA A 253 12.83 -12.29 -5.78
CA ALA A 253 12.72 -12.35 -7.24
C ALA A 253 11.53 -13.21 -7.71
N ILE A 254 11.37 -14.45 -7.21
CA ILE A 254 10.29 -15.35 -7.68
C ILE A 254 8.91 -14.82 -7.28
N SER A 255 8.80 -14.10 -6.16
CA SER A 255 7.51 -13.53 -5.76
C SER A 255 7.10 -12.31 -6.59
N GLN A 256 8.00 -11.61 -7.30
CA GLN A 256 7.64 -10.39 -8.02
C GLN A 256 6.57 -10.57 -9.10
N PRO A 257 6.61 -11.59 -9.98
CA PRO A 257 5.57 -11.79 -10.98
C PRO A 257 4.22 -12.11 -10.33
N ILE A 258 4.24 -12.90 -9.26
CA ILE A 258 3.05 -13.25 -8.47
C ILE A 258 2.45 -12.00 -7.83
N ASN A 259 3.30 -11.17 -7.22
CA ASN A 259 2.91 -9.88 -6.67
C ASN A 259 2.28 -8.99 -7.73
N ALA A 260 2.94 -8.83 -8.87
CA ALA A 260 2.46 -7.94 -9.92
C ALA A 260 1.04 -8.30 -10.34
N VAL A 261 0.76 -9.60 -10.50
CA VAL A 261 -0.60 -10.10 -10.75
C VAL A 261 -1.54 -9.80 -9.58
N ALA A 262 -1.14 -10.10 -8.34
CA ALA A 262 -1.98 -9.86 -7.15
C ALA A 262 -2.35 -8.38 -6.96
N PHE A 263 -1.38 -7.46 -7.09
CA PHE A 263 -1.60 -6.01 -6.98
C PHE A 263 -2.49 -5.51 -8.11
N VAL A 264 -2.21 -5.90 -9.36
CA VAL A 264 -3.02 -5.49 -10.51
C VAL A 264 -4.48 -5.94 -10.35
N VAL A 265 -4.70 -7.20 -9.95
CA VAL A 265 -6.06 -7.72 -9.77
C VAL A 265 -6.78 -7.01 -8.61
N ASP A 266 -6.09 -6.66 -7.53
CA ASP A 266 -6.66 -5.85 -6.45
C ASP A 266 -7.16 -4.49 -6.97
N GLY A 267 -6.36 -3.80 -7.80
CA GLY A 267 -6.78 -2.56 -8.44
C GLY A 267 -8.02 -2.73 -9.33
N LEU A 268 -8.11 -3.85 -10.04
CA LEU A 268 -9.26 -4.19 -10.88
C LEU A 268 -10.54 -4.43 -10.04
N TYR A 269 -10.44 -5.11 -8.88
CA TYR A 269 -11.57 -5.25 -7.95
C TYR A 269 -12.11 -3.91 -7.47
N TYR A 270 -11.20 -3.00 -7.15
CA TYR A 270 -11.57 -1.67 -6.68
C TYR A 270 -12.21 -0.84 -7.80
N GLY A 271 -11.79 -1.05 -9.05
CA GLY A 271 -12.34 -0.38 -10.22
C GLY A 271 -13.83 -0.66 -10.43
N VAL A 272 -14.26 -1.91 -10.19
CA VAL A 272 -15.67 -2.33 -10.33
C VAL A 272 -16.43 -2.39 -9.00
N SER A 273 -15.82 -1.90 -7.92
CA SER A 273 -16.38 -1.90 -6.56
C SER A 273 -16.69 -3.29 -5.97
N ASP A 274 -15.95 -4.34 -6.34
CA ASP A 274 -16.08 -5.70 -5.78
C ASP A 274 -15.33 -5.83 -4.43
N PHE A 275 -15.55 -4.87 -3.52
CA PHE A 275 -14.83 -4.75 -2.25
C PHE A 275 -15.10 -5.91 -1.28
N ALA A 276 -16.30 -6.50 -1.35
CA ALA A 276 -16.65 -7.64 -0.50
C ALA A 276 -15.80 -8.86 -0.85
N TYR A 277 -15.67 -9.18 -2.14
CA TYR A 277 -14.80 -10.26 -2.58
C TYR A 277 -13.35 -9.99 -2.19
N ALA A 278 -12.85 -8.77 -2.42
CA ALA A 278 -11.49 -8.38 -2.03
C ALA A 278 -11.23 -8.57 -0.52
N ALA A 279 -12.20 -8.24 0.34
CA ALA A 279 -12.06 -8.42 1.79
C ALA A 279 -12.09 -9.89 2.22
N TYR A 280 -13.08 -10.67 1.77
CA TYR A 280 -13.21 -12.07 2.15
C TYR A 280 -12.06 -12.92 1.61
N SER A 281 -11.70 -12.77 0.33
CA SER A 281 -10.56 -13.49 -0.26
C SER A 281 -9.27 -13.19 0.49
N MET A 282 -9.05 -11.94 0.89
CA MET A 282 -7.87 -11.55 1.67
C MET A 282 -7.86 -12.19 3.06
N PHE A 283 -9.00 -12.25 3.73
CA PHE A 283 -9.12 -12.90 5.02
C PHE A 283 -8.78 -14.40 4.93
N PHE A 284 -9.33 -15.11 3.93
CA PHE A 284 -9.04 -16.53 3.73
C PHE A 284 -7.58 -16.77 3.34
N ALA A 285 -7.04 -16.00 2.40
CA ALA A 285 -5.63 -16.09 2.02
C ALA A 285 -4.70 -15.84 3.22
N GLY A 286 -5.02 -14.83 4.04
CA GLY A 286 -4.30 -14.51 5.27
C GLY A 286 -4.38 -15.62 6.30
N ALA A 287 -5.57 -16.17 6.56
CA ALA A 287 -5.76 -17.25 7.51
C ALA A 287 -4.99 -18.53 7.14
N ILE A 288 -5.08 -18.95 5.87
CA ILE A 288 -4.37 -20.14 5.36
C ILE A 288 -2.86 -19.93 5.46
N SER A 289 -2.37 -18.75 5.05
CA SER A 289 -0.94 -18.45 5.07
C SER A 289 -0.40 -18.31 6.50
N SER A 290 -1.17 -17.72 7.40
CA SER A 290 -0.83 -17.65 8.82
C SER A 290 -0.77 -19.02 9.47
N ALA A 291 -1.71 -19.92 9.16
CA ALA A 291 -1.66 -21.30 9.62
C ALA A 291 -0.42 -22.04 9.10
N PHE A 292 -0.09 -21.86 7.81
CA PHE A 292 1.13 -22.41 7.23
C PHE A 292 2.39 -21.85 7.91
N LEU A 293 2.47 -20.54 8.14
CA LEU A 293 3.60 -19.89 8.81
C LEU A 293 3.84 -20.47 10.22
N LEU A 294 2.78 -20.73 10.98
CA LEU A 294 2.89 -21.28 12.34
C LEU A 294 3.46 -22.70 12.37
N VAL A 295 3.32 -23.47 11.28
CA VAL A 295 3.84 -24.84 11.18
C VAL A 295 5.21 -24.86 10.51
N ALA A 296 5.39 -24.11 9.42
CA ALA A 296 6.61 -24.17 8.62
C ALA A 296 7.76 -23.32 9.19
N ALA A 297 7.47 -22.18 9.84
CA ALA A 297 8.55 -21.34 10.37
C ALA A 297 9.35 -22.01 11.51
N PRO A 298 8.74 -22.73 12.47
CA PRO A 298 9.50 -23.45 13.50
C PRO A 298 10.41 -24.57 12.95
N GLU A 299 10.04 -25.21 11.83
CA GLU A 299 10.81 -26.31 11.24
C GLU A 299 11.88 -25.83 10.25
N PHE A 300 11.58 -24.80 9.44
CA PHE A 300 12.42 -24.34 8.33
C PHE A 300 13.01 -22.93 8.54
N GLY A 301 12.82 -22.34 9.72
CA GLY A 301 13.27 -20.99 10.08
C GLY A 301 12.79 -19.93 9.08
N LEU A 302 13.70 -19.04 8.68
CA LEU A 302 13.42 -17.98 7.70
C LEU A 302 12.90 -18.50 6.35
N GLY A 303 13.33 -19.69 5.92
CA GLY A 303 12.84 -20.30 4.68
C GLY A 303 11.34 -20.60 4.76
N GLY A 304 10.87 -21.08 5.91
CA GLY A 304 9.44 -21.28 6.19
C GLY A 304 8.65 -19.97 6.22
N VAL A 305 9.26 -18.91 6.77
CA VAL A 305 8.65 -17.56 6.77
C VAL A 305 8.46 -17.04 5.34
N TRP A 306 9.50 -17.10 4.51
CA TRP A 306 9.43 -16.66 3.11
C TRP A 306 8.47 -17.51 2.28
N ALA A 307 8.44 -18.83 2.49
CA ALA A 307 7.48 -19.71 1.83
C ALA A 307 6.04 -19.33 2.19
N GLY A 308 5.75 -18.99 3.45
CA GLY A 308 4.43 -18.53 3.87
C GLY A 308 4.02 -17.19 3.24
N LEU A 309 4.95 -16.26 3.06
CA LEU A 309 4.70 -15.01 2.35
C LEU A 309 4.47 -15.21 0.84
N ILE A 310 5.21 -16.11 0.21
CA ILE A 310 4.98 -16.50 -1.20
C ILE A 310 3.60 -17.16 -1.33
N LEU A 311 3.25 -18.06 -0.42
CA LEU A 311 1.94 -18.70 -0.38
C LEU A 311 0.83 -17.65 -0.26
N PHE A 312 0.99 -16.66 0.61
CA PHE A 312 0.04 -15.57 0.78
C PHE A 312 -0.19 -14.79 -0.52
N MET A 313 0.88 -14.41 -1.21
CA MET A 313 0.78 -13.69 -2.48
C MET A 313 0.23 -14.58 -3.60
N SER A 314 0.56 -15.87 -3.59
CA SER A 314 0.05 -16.85 -4.56
C SER A 314 -1.45 -17.07 -4.40
N LEU A 315 -1.93 -17.26 -3.17
CA LEU A 315 -3.36 -17.41 -2.87
C LEU A 315 -4.14 -16.16 -3.28
N ARG A 316 -3.57 -14.97 -3.07
CA ARG A 316 -4.15 -13.70 -3.53
C ARG A 316 -4.24 -13.64 -5.05
N ALA A 317 -3.17 -13.98 -5.77
CA ALA A 317 -3.17 -14.00 -7.23
C ALA A 317 -4.16 -15.03 -7.80
N VAL A 318 -4.25 -16.21 -7.20
CA VAL A 318 -5.17 -17.29 -7.60
C VAL A 318 -6.62 -16.90 -7.34
N ALA A 319 -6.97 -16.41 -6.15
CA ALA A 319 -8.30 -15.88 -5.86
C ALA A 319 -8.65 -14.74 -6.84
N GLY A 320 -7.65 -13.87 -7.05
CA GLY A 320 -7.51 -12.91 -8.13
C GLY A 320 -8.14 -13.34 -9.46
N LEU A 321 -7.40 -14.23 -10.11
CA LEU A 321 -7.69 -14.76 -11.44
C LEU A 321 -8.95 -15.62 -11.46
N TRP A 322 -9.22 -16.38 -10.40
CA TRP A 322 -10.42 -17.19 -10.27
C TRP A 322 -11.69 -16.34 -10.30
N ARG A 323 -11.71 -15.21 -9.58
CA ARG A 323 -12.86 -14.29 -9.60
C ARG A 323 -13.12 -13.75 -10.99
N LEU A 324 -12.06 -13.34 -11.70
CA LEU A 324 -12.15 -12.87 -13.08
C LEU A 324 -12.68 -13.97 -14.01
N GLY A 325 -12.21 -15.22 -13.86
CA GLY A 325 -12.64 -16.36 -14.67
C GLY A 325 -14.07 -16.83 -14.39
N SER A 326 -14.53 -16.73 -13.14
CA SER A 326 -15.86 -17.18 -12.70
C SER A 326 -17.03 -16.38 -13.30
N LYS A 327 -16.76 -15.25 -13.97
CA LYS A 327 -17.74 -14.29 -14.51
C LYS A 327 -18.85 -13.90 -13.51
N GLY A 328 -18.63 -14.06 -12.21
CA GLY A 328 -19.61 -13.74 -11.18
C GLY A 328 -19.67 -12.25 -10.86
N GLY A 329 -20.87 -11.72 -10.62
CA GLY A 329 -21.07 -10.33 -10.21
C GLY A 329 -20.77 -9.31 -11.31
N PRO A 330 -20.01 -8.22 -11.03
CA PRO A 330 -19.78 -7.16 -12.01
C PRO A 330 -19.01 -7.65 -13.26
N TRP A 331 -18.23 -8.72 -13.10
CA TRP A 331 -17.43 -9.33 -14.15
C TRP A 331 -18.25 -9.95 -15.28
N ASN A 332 -19.50 -10.36 -15.02
CA ASN A 332 -20.38 -10.89 -16.06
C ASN A 332 -20.59 -9.86 -17.18
N SER A 333 -20.89 -8.61 -16.81
CA SER A 333 -21.13 -7.54 -17.77
C SER A 333 -19.90 -7.19 -18.62
N ILE A 334 -18.69 -7.37 -18.08
CA ILE A 334 -17.43 -7.10 -18.79
C ILE A 334 -17.03 -8.28 -19.70
N LEU A 335 -17.37 -9.51 -19.31
CA LEU A 335 -16.89 -10.75 -19.94
C LEU A 335 -17.98 -11.54 -20.68
N SER A 336 -19.23 -11.08 -20.69
CA SER A 336 -20.31 -11.65 -21.51
C SER A 336 -20.06 -11.32 -22.98
N GLU A 337 -19.98 -12.34 -23.82
CA GLU A 337 -19.71 -12.23 -25.27
C GLU A 337 -20.92 -11.77 -26.10
N THR A 338 -22.01 -11.35 -25.46
CA THR A 338 -23.30 -11.15 -26.13
C THR A 338 -23.35 -9.97 -27.12
N ASP A 339 -22.37 -9.07 -27.14
CA ASP A 339 -22.33 -7.94 -28.09
C ASP A 339 -21.56 -8.22 -29.39
N LEU A 340 -21.05 -9.44 -29.61
CA LEU A 340 -20.30 -9.80 -30.82
C LEU A 340 -21.08 -10.62 -31.85
N ARG A 341 -22.33 -11.05 -31.56
CA ARG A 341 -23.15 -11.81 -32.51
C ARG A 341 -24.20 -11.01 -33.28
N ASP A 342 -24.47 -9.75 -32.91
CA ASP A 342 -25.46 -8.91 -33.60
C ASP A 342 -24.84 -7.96 -34.66
N LYS A 343 -23.57 -8.17 -35.04
CA LYS A 343 -22.87 -7.35 -36.06
C LYS A 343 -21.98 -8.14 -37.03
N MET A 344 -22.27 -9.42 -37.25
CA MET A 344 -21.83 -10.16 -38.45
C MET A 344 -23.07 -10.60 -39.22
#